data_AF-A0A812R4N5-F1
#
_entry.id   AF-A0A812R4N5-F1
#
_cell.length_a   1.000
_cell.length_b   1.000
_cell.length_c   1.000
_cell.angle_alpha   90.00
_cell.angle_beta   90.00
_cell.angle_gamma   90.00
#
_symmetry.space_group_name_H-M   'P 1'
#
loop_
_entity.id
_entity.type
_entity.pdbx_description
1 polymer ?
#
loop_
_entity_poly.entity_id
_entity_poly.type
_entity_poly.pdbx_seq_one_letter_code
_entity_poly.pdbx_strand_id
1 'polypeptide(L)'
;MSASETGRAEQVAFNTRLSQQAGGLLADVTGLERYCTVSSGHTAAFVKAVCSGCLTSEPELASSKESQRLNKEELCQRDRTLKTMVEEGWTWTVIAARAEQSFPQLAALAEVALNSSNASFQQQLEVELALQIANLAMQTTHQEKVDFSKLAENVCMSTQLAKYCKHIGLWVERYSDDGKLVTFLATFTKDAESCFLGEEFWQAAASSLWPKDLRPLCRVALIATGLTAPPIKIVDGLSKLITRSDWDKLRGKKLQAPLTDMEKQLYDAWKLVDLGEVDMIRAFGRKMGREGKKHDSLAACFALFQQEAHPGQIPAVPASASSSTPTAATMLKLDDAYDPLFVAKQKVKLEVGNFYTMPSKEHKVFKLTSMDPGSLVLEWQDLFQRGQEKVVIFPEEGPKLLRPCKSVPSLLPPEKFEAQQPNVYLKQQLKETEAWVALLKAYSSKFSSTNLSSLLAIEPQSRKLFALTRISKGQLVLMPGTDAVSKLCLTEPDGKQNYGCMTFEGVEYYILPPSLFKDEKGSTAPYWYIPIAEDQADANMDFQDVVISKGVSITCLVNSKALQQQQQLQVWDWKDVKQPKAKKAKK
;
A
#
# COMPACT_ATOMS: atom_id res chain seq x y z
N MET A 1 -29.78 -10.19 -11.20
CA MET A 1 -30.04 -11.22 -12.22
C MET A 1 -30.44 -10.43 -13.47
N SER A 2 -29.63 -10.26 -14.51
CA SER A 2 -28.68 -11.15 -15.20
C SER A 2 -27.22 -10.65 -15.19
N ALA A 3 -26.29 -11.53 -14.85
CA ALA A 3 -24.98 -11.57 -15.53
C ALA A 3 -25.18 -12.50 -16.74
N SER A 4 -24.44 -12.36 -17.85
CA SER A 4 -24.47 -13.42 -18.86
C SER A 4 -24.03 -14.72 -18.19
N GLU A 5 -24.70 -15.85 -18.48
CA GLU A 5 -24.35 -17.14 -17.89
C GLU A 5 -22.87 -17.50 -18.13
N THR A 6 -22.31 -17.02 -19.25
CA THR A 6 -20.90 -17.09 -19.62
C THR A 6 -19.98 -16.37 -18.63
N GLY A 7 -20.26 -15.12 -18.25
CA GLY A 7 -19.38 -14.37 -17.34
C GLY A 7 -19.34 -14.96 -15.93
N ARG A 8 -20.49 -15.48 -15.45
CA ARG A 8 -20.54 -16.23 -14.18
C ARG A 8 -19.69 -17.50 -14.26
N ALA A 9 -19.81 -18.26 -15.34
CA ALA A 9 -19.08 -19.51 -15.52
C ALA A 9 -17.56 -19.28 -15.52
N GLU A 10 -17.09 -18.23 -16.19
CA GLU A 10 -15.67 -17.84 -16.21
C GLU A 10 -15.15 -17.45 -14.83
N GLN A 11 -15.90 -16.63 -14.09
CA GLN A 11 -15.52 -16.20 -12.73
C GLN A 11 -15.47 -17.38 -11.75
N VAL A 12 -16.44 -18.32 -11.84
CA VAL A 12 -16.44 -19.54 -11.03
C VAL A 12 -15.23 -20.40 -11.40
N ALA A 13 -15.00 -20.67 -12.69
CA ALA A 13 -13.88 -21.48 -13.14
C ALA A 13 -12.51 -20.89 -12.74
N PHE A 14 -12.36 -19.57 -12.78
CA PHE A 14 -11.17 -18.88 -12.29
C PHE A 14 -10.94 -19.14 -10.79
N ASN A 15 -11.96 -18.89 -9.95
CA ASN A 15 -11.82 -19.07 -8.51
C ASN A 15 -11.66 -20.55 -8.11
N THR A 16 -12.28 -21.48 -8.86
CA THR A 16 -12.08 -22.92 -8.65
C THR A 16 -10.62 -23.30 -8.89
N ARG A 17 -10.02 -22.83 -10.00
CA ARG A 17 -8.59 -23.05 -10.27
C ARG A 17 -7.70 -22.45 -9.18
N LEU A 18 -8.02 -21.24 -8.73
CA LEU A 18 -7.28 -20.56 -7.65
C LEU A 18 -7.34 -21.35 -6.33
N SER A 19 -8.52 -21.86 -5.94
CA SER A 19 -8.68 -22.69 -4.73
C SER A 19 -7.90 -24.00 -4.84
N GLN A 20 -7.97 -24.67 -5.99
CA GLN A 20 -7.22 -25.90 -6.24
C GLN A 20 -5.71 -25.69 -6.17
N GLN A 21 -5.20 -24.61 -6.77
CA GLN A 21 -3.79 -24.24 -6.72
C GLN A 21 -3.31 -23.89 -5.30
N ALA A 22 -4.21 -23.39 -4.45
CA ALA A 22 -3.88 -23.09 -3.06
C ALA A 22 -3.75 -24.33 -2.17
N GLY A 23 -4.00 -25.54 -2.70
CA GLY A 23 -3.70 -26.80 -2.01
C GLY A 23 -4.41 -26.97 -0.66
N GLY A 24 -5.62 -26.41 -0.52
CA GLY A 24 -6.41 -26.46 0.72
C GLY A 24 -6.15 -25.31 1.70
N LEU A 25 -5.36 -24.29 1.34
CA LEU A 25 -5.22 -23.03 2.09
C LEU A 25 -6.40 -22.07 1.86
N LEU A 26 -7.15 -22.26 0.77
CA LEU A 26 -8.36 -21.50 0.45
C LEU A 26 -9.58 -22.42 0.53
N ALA A 27 -10.73 -21.82 0.84
CA ALA A 27 -12.01 -22.53 0.84
C ALA A 27 -12.46 -22.83 -0.59
N ASP A 28 -13.01 -24.03 -0.78
CA ASP A 28 -13.52 -24.47 -2.07
C ASP A 28 -14.67 -23.61 -2.58
N VAL A 29 -14.70 -23.44 -3.90
CA VAL A 29 -15.78 -22.76 -4.61
C VAL A 29 -16.94 -23.75 -4.79
N THR A 30 -18.10 -23.36 -4.29
CA THR A 30 -19.33 -24.18 -4.24
C THR A 30 -20.17 -24.09 -5.51
N GLY A 31 -19.95 -23.07 -6.35
CA GLY A 31 -20.80 -22.72 -7.48
C GLY A 31 -22.09 -22.00 -7.08
N LEU A 32 -22.39 -21.91 -5.78
CA LEU A 32 -23.56 -21.22 -5.22
C LEU A 32 -23.27 -19.74 -4.92
N GLU A 33 -22.05 -19.27 -5.19
CA GLU A 33 -21.64 -17.90 -4.92
C GLU A 33 -22.53 -16.92 -5.68
N ARG A 34 -23.07 -15.95 -4.96
CA ARG A 34 -23.94 -14.92 -5.53
C ARG A 34 -23.20 -13.66 -5.96
N TYR A 35 -22.01 -13.44 -5.40
CA TYR A 35 -21.22 -12.23 -5.55
C TYR A 35 -19.75 -12.59 -5.77
N CYS A 36 -19.08 -11.82 -6.64
CA CYS A 36 -17.63 -11.83 -6.76
C CYS A 36 -17.06 -10.70 -5.88
N THR A 37 -16.05 -11.01 -5.08
CA THR A 37 -15.41 -10.03 -4.19
C THR A 37 -14.25 -9.36 -4.93
N VAL A 38 -14.34 -8.05 -5.16
CA VAL A 38 -13.30 -7.25 -5.85
C VAL A 38 -12.44 -6.40 -4.91
N SER A 39 -12.73 -6.44 -3.60
CA SER A 39 -12.00 -5.69 -2.58
C SER A 39 -11.93 -6.46 -1.27
N SER A 40 -10.91 -6.21 -0.46
CA SER A 40 -10.68 -6.96 0.79
C SER A 40 -10.68 -8.48 0.57
N GLY A 41 -10.17 -8.93 -0.59
CA GLY A 41 -10.17 -10.33 -1.01
C GLY A 41 -9.47 -11.24 -0.02
N HIS A 42 -8.32 -10.82 0.54
CA HIS A 42 -7.60 -11.58 1.56
C HIS A 42 -8.43 -11.81 2.83
N THR A 43 -9.11 -10.77 3.33
CA THR A 43 -9.96 -10.88 4.51
C THR A 43 -11.16 -11.78 4.25
N ALA A 44 -11.83 -11.61 3.11
CA ALA A 44 -12.95 -12.47 2.71
C ALA A 44 -12.51 -13.94 2.53
N ALA A 45 -11.36 -14.16 1.91
CA ALA A 45 -10.77 -15.48 1.72
C ALA A 45 -10.40 -16.13 3.06
N PHE A 46 -9.78 -15.39 3.98
CA PHE A 46 -9.44 -15.88 5.31
C PHE A 46 -10.68 -16.28 6.11
N VAL A 47 -11.72 -15.45 6.14
CA VAL A 47 -12.96 -15.80 6.86
C VAL A 47 -13.61 -17.05 6.26
N LYS A 48 -13.66 -17.17 4.93
CA LYS A 48 -14.14 -18.39 4.27
C LYS A 48 -13.26 -19.60 4.64
N ALA A 49 -11.95 -19.43 4.67
CA ALA A 49 -11.00 -20.47 5.06
C ALA A 49 -11.22 -20.94 6.50
N VAL A 50 -11.50 -20.02 7.44
CA VAL A 50 -11.89 -20.34 8.82
C VAL A 50 -13.20 -21.12 8.84
N CYS A 51 -14.22 -20.68 8.11
CA CYS A 51 -15.50 -21.39 8.01
C CYS A 51 -15.37 -22.82 7.47
N SER A 52 -14.43 -23.03 6.54
CA SER A 52 -14.21 -24.32 5.87
C SER A 52 -13.15 -25.19 6.55
N GLY A 53 -12.54 -24.74 7.64
CA GLY A 53 -11.47 -25.49 8.33
C GLY A 53 -10.26 -25.78 7.43
N CYS A 54 -9.87 -24.78 6.63
CA CYS A 54 -8.77 -24.88 5.68
C CYS A 54 -7.41 -25.07 6.39
N LEU A 55 -6.41 -25.48 5.62
CA LEU A 55 -5.04 -25.62 6.11
C LEU A 55 -4.45 -24.25 6.49
N THR A 56 -3.55 -24.26 7.46
CA THR A 56 -2.77 -23.09 7.86
C THR A 56 -1.34 -23.48 8.19
N SER A 57 -0.38 -22.68 7.75
CA SER A 57 1.02 -22.77 8.16
C SER A 57 1.28 -22.11 9.51
N GLU A 58 0.35 -21.30 10.01
CA GLU A 58 0.49 -20.52 11.23
C GLU A 58 0.10 -21.35 12.46
N PRO A 59 1.06 -21.73 13.33
CA PRO A 59 0.78 -22.60 14.46
C PRO A 59 -0.18 -21.99 15.48
N GLU A 60 -0.22 -20.65 15.56
CA GLU A 60 -1.10 -19.93 16.48
C GLU A 60 -2.57 -19.96 16.06
N LEU A 61 -2.84 -20.24 14.78
CA LEU A 61 -4.18 -20.30 14.21
C LEU A 61 -4.72 -21.72 14.05
N ALA A 62 -3.86 -22.74 14.18
CA ALA A 62 -4.24 -24.14 14.07
C ALA A 62 -4.85 -24.66 15.39
N SER A 63 -5.84 -25.57 15.32
CA SER A 63 -6.37 -26.24 16.53
C SER A 63 -5.31 -27.02 17.29
N SER A 64 -4.35 -27.57 16.55
CA SER A 64 -3.23 -28.32 17.11
C SER A 64 -2.10 -28.32 16.11
N LYS A 65 -0.86 -28.49 16.60
CA LYS A 65 0.33 -28.63 15.73
C LYS A 65 0.22 -29.80 14.75
N GLU A 66 -0.60 -30.79 15.08
CA GLU A 66 -0.81 -32.01 14.29
C GLU A 66 -1.89 -31.85 13.21
N SER A 67 -2.93 -31.05 13.46
CA SER A 67 -4.04 -30.88 12.52
C SER A 67 -3.72 -29.90 11.39
N GLN A 68 -2.85 -28.90 11.62
CA GLN A 68 -2.52 -27.83 10.67
C GLN A 68 -3.75 -27.20 10.00
N ARG A 69 -4.89 -27.22 10.67
CA ARG A 69 -6.18 -26.72 10.17
C ARG A 69 -6.71 -25.62 11.06
N LEU A 70 -7.34 -24.64 10.44
CA LEU A 70 -8.05 -23.59 11.13
C LEU A 70 -9.21 -24.20 11.93
N ASN A 71 -9.31 -23.83 13.20
CA ASN A 71 -10.41 -24.22 14.06
C ASN A 71 -11.30 -23.02 14.31
N LYS A 72 -12.50 -23.06 13.74
CA LYS A 72 -13.45 -21.96 13.81
C LYS A 72 -13.80 -21.64 15.27
N GLU A 73 -14.10 -22.66 16.07
CA GLU A 73 -14.58 -22.49 17.44
C GLU A 73 -13.53 -21.80 18.32
N GLU A 74 -12.28 -22.26 18.28
CA GLU A 74 -11.18 -21.70 19.05
C GLU A 74 -10.81 -20.28 18.58
N LEU A 75 -10.76 -20.06 17.26
CA LEU A 75 -10.47 -18.74 16.70
C LEU A 75 -11.57 -17.73 17.05
N CYS A 76 -12.84 -18.13 16.99
CA CYS A 76 -13.97 -17.29 17.38
C CYS A 76 -14.05 -17.05 18.89
N GLN A 77 -13.53 -17.96 19.72
CA GLN A 77 -13.38 -17.73 21.16
C GLN A 77 -12.29 -16.70 21.48
N ARG A 78 -11.19 -16.72 20.71
CA ARG A 78 -10.04 -15.83 20.91
C ARG A 78 -10.26 -14.43 20.33
N ASP A 79 -10.98 -14.32 19.22
CA ASP A 79 -11.25 -13.05 18.55
C ASP A 79 -12.76 -12.86 18.30
N ARG A 80 -13.36 -11.96 19.10
CA ARG A 80 -14.78 -11.61 18.99
C ARG A 80 -15.11 -10.91 17.66
N THR A 81 -14.18 -10.17 17.07
CA THR A 81 -14.38 -9.52 15.77
C THR A 81 -14.44 -10.57 14.67
N LEU A 82 -13.49 -11.52 14.68
CA LEU A 82 -13.50 -12.64 13.76
C LEU A 82 -14.77 -13.47 13.91
N LYS A 83 -15.23 -13.71 15.16
CA LYS A 83 -16.50 -14.38 15.43
C LYS A 83 -17.67 -13.69 14.73
N THR A 84 -17.84 -12.38 14.91
CA THR A 84 -18.89 -11.61 14.22
C THR A 84 -18.75 -11.73 12.71
N MET A 85 -17.54 -11.62 12.17
CA MET A 85 -17.30 -11.74 10.73
C MET A 85 -17.64 -13.12 10.16
N VAL A 86 -17.40 -14.18 10.93
CA VAL A 86 -17.67 -15.59 10.56
C VAL A 86 -19.14 -15.96 10.71
N GLU A 87 -19.79 -15.52 11.80
CA GLU A 87 -21.15 -15.95 12.16
C GLU A 87 -22.23 -15.02 11.63
N GLU A 88 -21.98 -13.70 11.60
CA GLU A 88 -22.95 -12.68 11.20
C GLU A 88 -22.62 -12.06 9.84
N GLY A 89 -21.35 -12.08 9.45
CA GLY A 89 -20.85 -11.44 8.24
C GLY A 89 -20.59 -9.94 8.43
N TRP A 90 -20.47 -9.21 7.33
CA TRP A 90 -20.31 -7.76 7.35
C TRP A 90 -20.95 -7.11 6.12
N THR A 91 -21.09 -5.78 6.18
CA THR A 91 -21.74 -5.01 5.12
C THR A 91 -20.82 -4.87 3.90
N TRP A 92 -21.37 -5.12 2.72
CA TRP A 92 -20.70 -4.95 1.43
C TRP A 92 -21.45 -3.96 0.55
N THR A 93 -20.71 -3.12 -0.17
CA THR A 93 -21.25 -2.37 -1.31
C THR A 93 -21.35 -3.30 -2.50
N VAL A 94 -22.58 -3.60 -2.94
CA VAL A 94 -22.83 -4.49 -4.08
C VAL A 94 -23.02 -3.66 -5.35
N ILE A 95 -22.15 -3.87 -6.32
CA ILE A 95 -22.30 -3.30 -7.66
C ILE A 95 -23.12 -4.27 -8.51
N ALA A 96 -24.15 -3.76 -9.18
CA ALA A 96 -25.00 -4.58 -10.04
C ALA A 96 -24.22 -5.06 -11.28
N ALA A 97 -24.38 -6.33 -11.67
CA ALA A 97 -23.71 -6.94 -12.82
C ALA A 97 -23.86 -6.17 -14.15
N ARG A 98 -24.97 -5.43 -14.32
CA ARG A 98 -25.16 -4.55 -15.48
C ARG A 98 -24.09 -3.46 -15.64
N ALA A 99 -23.45 -3.06 -14.54
CA ALA A 99 -22.37 -2.08 -14.57
C ALA A 99 -21.11 -2.68 -15.21
N GLU A 100 -20.78 -3.92 -14.88
CA GLU A 100 -19.68 -4.69 -15.53
C GLU A 100 -20.01 -4.98 -16.99
N GLN A 101 -21.27 -5.29 -17.33
CA GLN A 101 -21.68 -5.42 -18.74
C GLN A 101 -21.48 -4.13 -19.54
N SER A 102 -21.73 -2.98 -18.92
CA SER A 102 -21.54 -1.67 -19.55
C SER A 102 -20.08 -1.23 -19.56
N PHE A 103 -19.28 -1.75 -18.62
CA PHE A 103 -17.85 -1.46 -18.49
C PHE A 103 -17.10 -2.73 -18.06
N PRO A 104 -16.69 -3.58 -19.02
CA PRO A 104 -16.11 -4.90 -18.73
C PRO A 104 -14.83 -4.86 -17.87
N GLN A 105 -14.13 -3.73 -17.85
CA GLN A 105 -12.91 -3.53 -17.07
C GLN A 105 -13.17 -3.09 -15.62
N LEU A 106 -14.44 -2.95 -15.21
CA LEU A 106 -14.81 -2.38 -13.91
C LEU A 106 -14.21 -3.16 -12.72
N ALA A 107 -14.21 -4.49 -12.78
CA ALA A 107 -13.66 -5.33 -11.70
C ALA A 107 -12.15 -5.14 -11.57
N ALA A 108 -11.42 -5.17 -12.69
CA ALA A 108 -9.98 -4.94 -12.70
C ALA A 108 -9.61 -3.52 -12.23
N LEU A 109 -10.36 -2.50 -12.68
CA LEU A 109 -10.18 -1.13 -12.21
C LEU A 109 -10.43 -1.01 -10.70
N ALA A 110 -11.50 -1.62 -10.20
CA ALA A 110 -11.83 -1.60 -8.77
C ALA A 110 -10.76 -2.29 -7.94
N GLU A 111 -10.23 -3.43 -8.40
CA GLU A 111 -9.15 -4.14 -7.73
C GLU A 111 -7.88 -3.28 -7.66
N VAL A 112 -7.47 -2.66 -8.76
CA VAL A 112 -6.31 -1.75 -8.80
C VAL A 112 -6.54 -0.54 -7.89
N ALA A 113 -7.71 0.09 -7.97
CA ALA A 113 -8.01 1.29 -7.22
C ALA A 113 -8.08 1.03 -5.71
N LEU A 114 -8.66 -0.11 -5.28
CA LEU A 114 -8.87 -0.45 -3.88
C LEU A 114 -7.64 -1.10 -3.24
N ASN A 115 -6.70 -1.62 -4.04
CA ASN A 115 -5.39 -2.07 -3.59
C ASN A 115 -4.30 -0.97 -3.72
N SER A 116 -4.61 0.19 -4.31
CA SER A 116 -3.63 1.27 -4.56
C SER A 116 -3.07 1.89 -3.26
N SER A 117 -3.86 1.91 -2.19
CA SER A 117 -3.41 2.36 -0.86
C SER A 117 -2.35 1.43 -0.27
N ASN A 118 -2.48 0.10 -0.47
CA ASN A 118 -1.41 -0.84 -0.10
C ASN A 118 -0.19 -0.68 -1.01
N ALA A 119 -0.37 -0.45 -2.31
CA ALA A 119 0.72 -0.17 -3.25
C ALA A 119 1.47 1.15 -2.98
N SER A 120 0.84 2.11 -2.27
CA SER A 120 1.46 3.38 -1.88
C SER A 120 2.38 3.26 -0.66
N PHE A 121 2.18 2.23 0.18
CA PHE A 121 2.98 1.99 1.40
C PHE A 121 3.88 0.77 1.31
N GLN A 122 3.54 -0.24 0.50
CA GLN A 122 4.42 -1.39 0.21
C GLN A 122 5.26 -1.11 -1.02
N GLN A 123 6.58 -1.23 -0.88
CA GLN A 123 7.48 -1.22 -2.03
C GLN A 123 7.14 -2.42 -2.92
N GLN A 124 6.74 -2.14 -4.17
CA GLN A 124 6.60 -3.17 -5.20
C GLN A 124 7.92 -3.95 -5.31
N LEU A 125 7.84 -5.28 -5.20
CA LEU A 125 8.98 -6.17 -5.35
C LEU A 125 9.25 -6.50 -6.82
N GLU A 126 10.47 -6.95 -7.13
CA GLU A 126 10.90 -7.22 -8.51
C GLU A 126 10.09 -8.34 -9.19
N VAL A 127 9.76 -9.40 -8.44
CA VAL A 127 8.96 -10.54 -8.94
C VAL A 127 7.48 -10.15 -9.11
N GLU A 128 6.96 -9.27 -8.25
CA GLU A 128 5.61 -8.73 -8.39
C GLU A 128 5.49 -7.88 -9.66
N LEU A 129 6.49 -7.02 -9.92
CA LEU A 129 6.57 -6.26 -11.16
C LEU A 129 6.64 -7.20 -12.38
N ALA A 130 7.47 -8.25 -12.33
CA ALA A 130 7.56 -9.24 -13.41
C ALA A 130 6.20 -9.91 -13.68
N LEU A 131 5.45 -10.26 -12.63
CA LEU A 131 4.13 -10.90 -12.74
C LEU A 131 3.09 -9.95 -13.35
N GLN A 132 3.09 -8.68 -12.94
CA GLN A 132 2.20 -7.67 -13.52
C GLN A 132 2.48 -7.46 -15.01
N ILE A 133 3.76 -7.38 -15.40
CA ILE A 133 4.16 -7.28 -16.81
C ILE A 133 3.65 -8.48 -17.61
N ALA A 134 3.84 -9.71 -17.09
CA ALA A 134 3.40 -10.93 -17.77
C ALA A 134 1.87 -10.96 -17.95
N ASN A 135 1.11 -10.67 -16.89
CA ASN A 135 -0.36 -10.67 -16.93
C ASN A 135 -0.92 -9.63 -17.92
N LEU A 136 -0.38 -8.41 -17.92
CA LEU A 136 -0.82 -7.36 -18.84
C LEU A 136 -0.42 -7.65 -20.29
N ALA A 137 0.77 -8.22 -20.51
CA ALA A 137 1.18 -8.65 -21.83
C ALA A 137 0.24 -9.72 -22.41
N MET A 138 -0.21 -10.68 -21.59
CA MET A 138 -1.22 -11.68 -22.00
C MET A 138 -2.58 -11.04 -22.31
N GLN A 139 -2.99 -10.03 -21.54
CA GLN A 139 -4.26 -9.31 -21.74
C GLN A 139 -4.24 -8.36 -22.96
N THR A 140 -3.06 -7.94 -23.44
CA THR A 140 -2.91 -7.07 -24.62
C THR A 140 -3.05 -7.87 -25.94
N THR A 141 -3.82 -8.96 -25.91
CA THR A 141 -4.15 -9.75 -27.08
C THR A 141 -5.18 -8.99 -27.90
N HIS A 142 -4.69 -8.29 -28.93
CA HIS A 142 -5.23 -8.16 -30.29
C HIS A 142 -4.72 -6.83 -30.90
N GLN A 143 -3.79 -6.95 -31.86
CA GLN A 143 -3.39 -5.97 -32.89
C GLN A 143 -2.07 -5.17 -32.71
N GLU A 144 -1.42 -5.10 -31.55
CA GLU A 144 -0.10 -4.45 -31.42
C GLU A 144 0.99 -5.34 -30.80
N LYS A 145 2.22 -5.18 -31.29
CA LYS A 145 3.42 -5.81 -30.71
C LYS A 145 3.69 -5.16 -29.36
N VAL A 146 3.55 -5.94 -28.27
CA VAL A 146 3.80 -5.47 -26.90
C VAL A 146 5.27 -5.11 -26.73
N ASP A 147 5.56 -3.87 -26.36
CA ASP A 147 6.88 -3.43 -25.91
C ASP A 147 6.98 -3.65 -24.40
N PHE A 148 7.59 -4.76 -24.00
CA PHE A 148 7.72 -5.16 -22.60
C PHE A 148 8.54 -4.17 -21.76
N SER A 149 9.43 -3.39 -22.38
CA SER A 149 10.21 -2.36 -21.66
C SER A 149 9.32 -1.17 -21.30
N LYS A 150 8.54 -0.68 -22.26
CA LYS A 150 7.56 0.38 -22.00
C LYS A 150 6.44 -0.08 -21.07
N LEU A 151 6.00 -1.33 -21.21
CA LEU A 151 5.02 -1.91 -20.30
C LEU A 151 5.56 -1.93 -18.87
N ALA A 152 6.81 -2.35 -18.67
CA ALA A 152 7.47 -2.32 -17.37
C ALA A 152 7.56 -0.90 -16.79
N GLU A 153 7.89 0.10 -17.60
CA GLU A 153 7.92 1.51 -17.17
C GLU A 153 6.54 2.02 -16.76
N ASN A 154 5.49 1.67 -17.52
CA ASN A 154 4.12 2.10 -17.26
C ASN A 154 3.52 1.49 -15.99
N VAL A 155 3.91 0.27 -15.64
CA VAL A 155 3.35 -0.49 -14.50
C VAL A 155 4.24 -0.42 -13.26
N CYS A 156 5.45 0.13 -13.38
CA CYS A 156 6.37 0.29 -12.27
C CYS A 156 5.91 1.44 -11.35
N MET A 157 5.49 1.07 -10.15
CA MET A 157 5.08 2.02 -9.10
C MET A 157 6.22 2.35 -8.13
N SER A 158 7.31 1.57 -8.14
CA SER A 158 8.46 1.75 -7.25
C SER A 158 9.53 2.66 -7.85
N THR A 159 9.89 3.72 -7.11
CA THR A 159 10.99 4.63 -7.47
C THR A 159 12.35 3.94 -7.50
N GLN A 160 12.54 2.88 -6.72
CA GLN A 160 13.77 2.08 -6.72
C GLN A 160 13.85 1.18 -7.96
N LEU A 161 12.75 0.53 -8.32
CA LEU A 161 12.68 -0.35 -9.50
C LEU A 161 12.74 0.44 -10.80
N ALA A 162 12.22 1.67 -10.84
CA ALA A 162 12.16 2.50 -12.05
C ALA A 162 13.52 2.60 -12.78
N LYS A 163 14.64 2.56 -12.04
CA LYS A 163 16.00 2.60 -12.60
C LYS A 163 16.30 1.42 -13.54
N TYR A 164 15.72 0.25 -13.28
CA TYR A 164 16.05 -1.01 -13.96
C TYR A 164 14.83 -1.86 -14.34
N CYS A 165 13.61 -1.35 -14.18
CA CYS A 165 12.35 -2.03 -14.52
C CYS A 165 12.34 -2.57 -15.95
N LYS A 166 12.94 -1.85 -16.89
CA LYS A 166 13.17 -2.31 -18.27
C LYS A 166 13.86 -3.67 -18.35
N HIS A 167 14.87 -3.93 -17.50
CA HIS A 167 15.59 -5.21 -17.52
C HIS A 167 14.70 -6.37 -17.06
N ILE A 168 13.79 -6.11 -16.11
CA ILE A 168 12.76 -7.07 -15.70
C ILE A 168 11.81 -7.34 -16.88
N GLY A 169 11.33 -6.29 -17.56
CA GLY A 169 10.50 -6.41 -18.76
C GLY A 169 11.16 -7.23 -19.87
N LEU A 170 12.43 -6.95 -20.20
CA LEU A 170 13.20 -7.75 -21.17
C LEU A 170 13.36 -9.21 -20.76
N TRP A 171 13.52 -9.49 -19.46
CA TRP A 171 13.60 -10.87 -18.98
C TRP A 171 12.27 -11.60 -19.18
N VAL A 172 11.16 -10.94 -18.83
CA VAL A 172 9.80 -11.49 -19.01
C VAL A 172 9.54 -11.80 -20.48
N GLU A 173 9.84 -10.86 -21.38
CA GLU A 173 9.68 -11.04 -22.84
C GLU A 173 10.39 -12.30 -23.36
N ARG A 174 11.60 -12.57 -22.86
CA ARG A 174 12.51 -13.54 -23.47
C ARG A 174 12.49 -14.92 -22.83
N TYR A 175 12.19 -14.99 -21.53
CA TYR A 175 12.46 -16.18 -20.74
C TYR A 175 11.30 -16.62 -19.83
N SER A 176 10.16 -15.93 -19.81
CA SER A 176 9.08 -16.24 -18.86
C SER A 176 8.18 -17.42 -19.23
N ASP A 177 8.28 -17.95 -20.46
CA ASP A 177 7.37 -18.96 -21.01
C ASP A 177 5.89 -18.57 -20.86
N ASP A 178 5.47 -17.51 -21.57
CA ASP A 178 4.12 -16.91 -21.48
C ASP A 178 3.70 -16.62 -20.02
N GLY A 179 4.64 -16.22 -19.18
CA GLY A 179 4.40 -15.89 -17.77
C GLY A 179 4.36 -17.08 -16.81
N LYS A 180 4.45 -18.33 -17.28
CA LYS A 180 4.43 -19.52 -16.39
C LYS A 180 5.59 -19.54 -15.41
N LEU A 181 6.80 -19.22 -15.86
CA LEU A 181 7.99 -19.21 -14.99
C LEU A 181 7.97 -18.04 -14.00
N VAL A 182 7.33 -16.92 -14.37
CA VAL A 182 7.11 -15.80 -13.47
C VAL A 182 6.08 -16.17 -12.39
N THR A 183 5.02 -16.88 -12.77
CA THR A 183 4.00 -17.38 -11.85
C THR A 183 4.62 -18.34 -10.83
N PHE A 184 5.53 -19.21 -11.27
CA PHE A 184 6.34 -20.02 -10.38
C PHE A 184 7.15 -19.18 -9.39
N LEU A 185 7.94 -18.21 -9.88
CA LEU A 185 8.75 -17.35 -9.02
C LEU A 185 7.90 -16.58 -7.99
N ALA A 186 6.75 -16.06 -8.40
CA ALA A 186 5.83 -15.35 -7.52
C ALA A 186 5.24 -16.26 -6.43
N THR A 187 4.97 -17.52 -6.79
CA THR A 187 4.53 -18.53 -5.82
C THR A 187 5.67 -18.91 -4.87
N PHE A 188 6.87 -19.10 -5.41
CA PHE A 188 8.08 -19.41 -4.65
C PHE A 188 8.45 -18.32 -3.63
N THR A 189 8.31 -17.04 -3.98
CA THR A 189 8.59 -15.92 -3.06
C THR A 189 7.56 -15.74 -1.96
N LYS A 190 6.35 -16.32 -2.08
CA LYS A 190 5.38 -16.30 -0.98
C LYS A 190 5.80 -17.22 0.17
N ASP A 191 6.46 -18.33 -0.17
CA ASP A 191 6.93 -19.33 0.79
C ASP A 191 8.34 -19.03 1.34
N ALA A 192 9.03 -18.04 0.77
CA ALA A 192 10.40 -17.70 1.13
C ALA A 192 10.54 -16.21 1.45
N GLU A 193 11.14 -15.85 2.59
CA GLU A 193 11.63 -14.49 2.82
C GLU A 193 12.55 -14.07 1.66
N SER A 194 12.04 -13.20 0.79
CA SER A 194 12.69 -12.80 -0.46
C SER A 194 13.39 -11.45 -0.30
N CYS A 195 14.62 -11.34 -0.78
CA CYS A 195 15.35 -10.08 -0.86
C CYS A 195 15.37 -9.52 -2.29
N PHE A 196 15.78 -8.26 -2.45
CA PHE A 196 15.96 -7.65 -3.76
C PHE A 196 17.23 -8.18 -4.45
N LEU A 197 17.19 -8.35 -5.77
CA LEU A 197 18.34 -8.76 -6.59
C LEU A 197 19.11 -7.56 -7.13
N GLY A 198 18.40 -6.50 -7.51
CA GLY A 198 18.95 -5.24 -7.99
C GLY A 198 19.30 -5.20 -9.48
N GLU A 199 19.67 -4.00 -9.93
CA GLU A 199 19.89 -3.67 -11.35
C GLU A 199 20.94 -4.55 -12.03
N GLU A 200 22.13 -4.70 -11.44
CA GLU A 200 23.24 -5.47 -12.05
C GLU A 200 22.83 -6.94 -12.28
N PHE A 201 22.04 -7.49 -11.36
CA PHE A 201 21.54 -8.84 -11.46
C PHE A 201 20.52 -8.97 -12.59
N TRP A 202 19.48 -8.13 -12.61
CA TRP A 202 18.44 -8.17 -13.64
C TRP A 202 19.00 -7.88 -15.04
N GLN A 203 19.97 -6.97 -15.14
CA GLN A 203 20.68 -6.72 -16.39
C GLN A 203 21.45 -7.96 -16.87
N ALA A 204 22.06 -8.72 -15.96
CA ALA A 204 22.71 -9.99 -16.29
C ALA A 204 21.70 -11.07 -16.69
N ALA A 205 20.64 -11.22 -15.89
CA ALA A 205 19.58 -12.20 -16.10
C ALA A 205 18.84 -11.96 -17.43
N ALA A 206 18.62 -10.72 -17.85
CA ALA A 206 17.97 -10.39 -19.12
C ALA A 206 18.90 -10.54 -20.35
N SER A 207 20.21 -10.49 -20.14
CA SER A 207 21.18 -10.55 -21.23
C SER A 207 21.23 -11.91 -21.91
N SER A 208 21.46 -11.91 -23.23
CA SER A 208 21.63 -13.12 -24.04
C SER A 208 23.02 -13.71 -23.82
N LEU A 209 23.21 -14.40 -22.69
CA LEU A 209 24.50 -14.95 -22.26
C LEU A 209 24.98 -16.12 -23.13
N TRP A 210 24.05 -16.92 -23.66
CA TRP A 210 24.36 -18.12 -24.43
C TRP A 210 23.82 -17.99 -25.87
N PRO A 211 24.69 -18.02 -26.90
CA PRO A 211 24.27 -17.83 -28.28
C PRO A 211 23.49 -19.01 -28.90
N LYS A 212 23.60 -20.22 -28.30
CA LYS A 212 23.07 -21.46 -28.87
C LYS A 212 21.74 -21.91 -28.24
N ASP A 213 21.45 -21.46 -27.02
CA ASP A 213 20.28 -21.83 -26.24
C ASP A 213 19.94 -20.69 -25.26
N LEU A 214 18.67 -20.58 -24.86
CA LEU A 214 18.20 -19.47 -24.01
C LEU A 214 18.30 -19.78 -22.50
N ARG A 215 18.33 -21.08 -22.16
CA ARG A 215 18.40 -21.67 -20.81
C ARG A 215 17.47 -21.00 -19.78
N PRO A 216 16.16 -20.91 -20.06
CA PRO A 216 15.22 -20.22 -19.19
C PRO A 216 15.18 -20.82 -17.77
N LEU A 217 15.28 -22.14 -17.61
CA LEU A 217 15.14 -22.78 -16.30
C LEU A 217 16.38 -22.58 -15.42
N CYS A 218 17.58 -22.58 -16.00
CA CYS A 218 18.80 -22.17 -15.31
C CYS A 218 18.70 -20.73 -14.79
N ARG A 219 18.13 -19.81 -15.59
CA ARG A 219 17.94 -18.42 -15.16
C ARG A 219 16.96 -18.31 -14.01
N VAL A 220 15.84 -19.04 -14.09
CA VAL A 220 14.85 -19.12 -13.00
C VAL A 220 15.49 -19.67 -11.73
N ALA A 221 16.29 -20.74 -11.81
CA ALA A 221 17.01 -21.30 -10.66
C ALA A 221 17.98 -20.28 -10.04
N LEU A 222 18.72 -19.52 -10.85
CA LEU A 222 19.61 -18.47 -10.36
C LEU A 222 18.83 -17.32 -9.70
N ILE A 223 17.69 -16.93 -10.26
CA ILE A 223 16.78 -15.93 -9.67
C ILE A 223 16.27 -16.43 -8.31
N ALA A 224 15.71 -17.64 -8.25
CA ALA A 224 15.22 -18.25 -7.01
C ALA A 224 16.32 -18.37 -5.93
N THR A 225 17.53 -18.74 -6.35
CA THR A 225 18.72 -18.79 -5.47
C THR A 225 19.07 -17.39 -4.94
N GLY A 226 19.09 -16.38 -5.81
CA GLY A 226 19.36 -15.00 -5.42
C GLY A 226 18.33 -14.44 -4.44
N LEU A 227 17.05 -14.72 -4.67
CA LEU A 227 15.93 -14.25 -3.83
C LEU A 227 16.01 -14.81 -2.42
N THR A 228 16.55 -16.02 -2.27
CA THR A 228 16.70 -16.74 -0.99
C THR A 228 18.08 -16.63 -0.37
N ALA A 229 18.83 -15.58 -0.71
CA ALA A 229 20.16 -15.36 -0.17
C ALA A 229 20.17 -15.29 1.36
N PRO A 230 21.16 -15.91 2.03
CA PRO A 230 21.27 -15.83 3.48
C PRO A 230 21.60 -14.40 3.92
N PRO A 231 21.23 -13.96 5.14
CA PRO A 231 21.43 -12.58 5.60
C PRO A 231 22.86 -12.05 5.45
N ILE A 232 23.88 -12.92 5.62
CA ILE A 232 25.30 -12.56 5.44
C ILE A 232 25.69 -12.20 4.00
N LYS A 233 24.87 -12.60 3.03
CA LYS A 233 25.03 -12.29 1.60
C LYS A 233 24.08 -11.18 1.15
N ILE A 234 23.33 -10.56 2.06
CA ILE A 234 22.50 -9.39 1.80
C ILE A 234 23.28 -8.16 2.22
N VAL A 235 23.56 -7.26 1.27
CA VAL A 235 24.27 -6.00 1.51
C VAL A 235 23.37 -4.87 1.02
N ASP A 236 23.06 -3.92 1.90
CA ASP A 236 22.14 -2.80 1.61
C ASP A 236 20.76 -3.25 1.09
N GLY A 237 20.27 -4.40 1.59
CA GLY A 237 19.00 -4.98 1.17
C GLY A 237 19.04 -5.72 -0.18
N LEU A 238 20.20 -5.79 -0.84
CA LEU A 238 20.41 -6.49 -2.11
C LEU A 238 21.15 -7.82 -1.93
N SER A 239 20.72 -8.84 -2.67
CA SER A 239 21.40 -10.12 -2.78
C SER A 239 22.75 -9.97 -3.47
N LYS A 240 23.82 -10.30 -2.76
CA LYS A 240 25.19 -10.47 -3.29
C LYS A 240 25.62 -11.94 -3.30
N LEU A 241 24.66 -12.87 -3.25
CA LEU A 241 24.94 -14.31 -3.34
C LEU A 241 25.43 -14.70 -4.74
N ILE A 242 24.78 -14.16 -5.77
CA ILE A 242 25.18 -14.32 -7.18
C ILE A 242 25.52 -12.93 -7.70
N THR A 243 26.77 -12.75 -8.11
CA THR A 243 27.26 -11.46 -8.60
C THR A 243 27.32 -11.44 -10.12
N ARG A 244 27.50 -10.25 -10.70
CA ARG A 244 27.76 -10.11 -12.14
C ARG A 244 28.94 -10.96 -12.62
N SER A 245 29.98 -11.06 -11.79
CA SER A 245 31.16 -11.88 -12.10
C SER A 245 30.84 -13.36 -12.24
N ASP A 246 29.83 -13.86 -11.51
CA ASP A 246 29.42 -15.26 -11.58
C ASP A 246 28.67 -15.51 -12.89
N TRP A 247 27.76 -14.61 -13.26
CA TRP A 247 27.12 -14.62 -14.59
C TRP A 247 28.14 -14.62 -15.73
N ASP A 248 29.22 -13.85 -15.59
CA ASP A 248 30.29 -13.82 -16.58
C ASP A 248 31.05 -15.15 -16.66
N LYS A 249 31.29 -15.83 -15.52
CA LYS A 249 31.89 -17.17 -15.47
C LYS A 249 31.02 -18.24 -16.13
N LEU A 250 29.68 -18.12 -16.05
CA LEU A 250 28.74 -19.05 -16.70
C LEU A 250 28.87 -19.06 -18.23
N ARG A 251 29.52 -18.05 -18.84
CA ARG A 251 29.86 -18.02 -20.28
C ARG A 251 31.11 -18.82 -20.62
N GLY A 252 31.91 -19.19 -19.62
CA GLY A 252 33.14 -19.94 -19.80
C GLY A 252 32.88 -21.37 -20.29
N LYS A 253 33.78 -21.89 -21.15
CA LYS A 253 33.69 -23.26 -21.71
C LYS A 253 33.59 -24.35 -20.63
N LYS A 254 34.23 -24.15 -19.48
CA LYS A 254 34.28 -25.12 -18.38
C LYS A 254 32.91 -25.42 -17.76
N LEU A 255 32.00 -24.45 -17.72
CA LEU A 255 30.70 -24.59 -17.07
C LEU A 255 29.58 -24.94 -18.05
N GLN A 256 29.85 -24.98 -19.36
CA GLN A 256 28.81 -25.26 -20.37
C GLN A 256 28.19 -26.65 -20.21
N ALA A 257 29.00 -27.69 -20.04
CA ALA A 257 28.51 -29.06 -19.88
C ALA A 257 27.67 -29.22 -18.60
N PRO A 258 28.13 -28.78 -17.40
CA PRO A 258 27.30 -28.77 -16.19
C PRO A 258 26.00 -27.97 -16.33
N LEU A 259 26.04 -26.80 -16.98
CA LEU A 259 24.84 -26.00 -17.19
C LEU A 259 23.85 -26.66 -18.15
N THR A 260 24.32 -27.42 -19.15
CA THR A 260 23.44 -28.15 -20.07
C THR A 260 22.76 -29.31 -19.35
N ASP A 261 23.50 -30.02 -18.50
CA ASP A 261 22.94 -31.07 -17.65
C ASP A 261 21.92 -30.51 -16.65
N MET A 262 22.24 -29.36 -16.03
CA MET A 262 21.32 -28.65 -15.14
C MET A 262 20.02 -28.22 -15.84
N GLU A 263 20.12 -27.57 -17.01
CA GLU A 263 18.92 -27.17 -17.79
C GLU A 263 18.04 -28.37 -18.13
N LYS A 264 18.67 -29.49 -18.53
CA LYS A 264 17.94 -30.72 -18.85
C LYS A 264 17.21 -31.30 -17.63
N GLN A 265 17.90 -31.41 -16.49
CA GLN A 265 17.29 -31.93 -15.26
C GLN A 265 16.15 -31.05 -14.76
N LEU A 266 16.32 -29.73 -14.80
CA LEU A 266 15.25 -28.78 -14.46
C LEU A 266 14.07 -28.89 -15.41
N TYR A 267 14.32 -29.11 -16.71
CA TYR A 267 13.26 -29.29 -17.70
C TYR A 267 12.50 -30.59 -17.51
N ASP A 268 13.20 -31.68 -17.20
CA ASP A 268 12.57 -32.97 -16.90
C ASP A 268 11.74 -32.89 -15.60
N ALA A 269 12.20 -32.13 -14.58
CA ALA A 269 11.38 -31.82 -13.40
C ALA A 269 10.16 -30.95 -13.73
N TRP A 270 10.32 -29.93 -14.56
CA TRP A 270 9.24 -29.02 -14.96
C TRP A 270 8.13 -29.74 -15.71
N LYS A 271 8.45 -30.74 -16.54
CA LYS A 271 7.43 -31.57 -17.20
C LYS A 271 6.51 -32.27 -16.21
N LEU A 272 7.00 -32.71 -15.06
CA LEU A 272 6.17 -33.34 -14.03
C LEU A 272 5.17 -32.35 -13.43
N VAL A 273 5.51 -31.05 -13.41
CA VAL A 273 4.58 -29.96 -13.04
C VAL A 273 3.54 -29.73 -14.12
N ASP A 274 3.95 -29.65 -15.38
CA ASP A 274 3.03 -29.45 -16.51
C ASP A 274 2.03 -30.61 -16.63
N LEU A 275 2.44 -31.83 -16.25
CA LEU A 275 1.58 -33.02 -16.18
C LEU A 275 0.70 -33.06 -14.91
N GLY A 276 0.90 -32.14 -13.95
CA GLY A 276 0.18 -32.09 -12.68
C GLY A 276 0.54 -33.20 -11.69
N GLU A 277 1.64 -33.92 -11.93
CA GLU A 277 2.09 -35.04 -11.09
C GLU A 277 2.80 -34.55 -9.83
N VAL A 278 3.37 -33.35 -9.87
CA VAL A 278 4.11 -32.74 -8.76
C VAL A 278 3.73 -31.26 -8.64
N ASP A 279 3.57 -30.79 -7.40
CA ASP A 279 3.36 -29.37 -7.11
C ASP A 279 4.52 -28.52 -7.66
N MET A 280 4.17 -27.40 -8.31
CA MET A 280 5.09 -26.44 -8.94
C MET A 280 6.22 -26.00 -8.00
N ILE A 281 5.94 -25.90 -6.69
CA ILE A 281 6.94 -25.51 -5.68
C ILE A 281 7.93 -26.65 -5.38
N ARG A 282 7.49 -27.91 -5.47
CA ARG A 282 8.34 -29.08 -5.22
C ARG A 282 9.33 -29.35 -6.36
N ALA A 283 8.99 -28.97 -7.59
CA ALA A 283 9.81 -29.19 -8.79
C ALA A 283 11.22 -28.58 -8.75
N PHE A 284 11.41 -27.51 -7.97
CA PHE A 284 12.68 -26.83 -7.81
C PHE A 284 13.30 -27.01 -6.40
N GLY A 285 12.74 -27.92 -5.59
CA GLY A 285 13.21 -28.28 -4.26
C GLY A 285 12.70 -27.33 -3.17
N ARG A 286 11.90 -27.84 -2.23
CA ARG A 286 11.61 -27.09 -1.00
C ARG A 286 12.91 -26.96 -0.21
N LYS A 287 13.35 -25.74 0.08
CA LYS A 287 14.35 -25.43 1.13
C LYS A 287 15.78 -25.99 0.93
N MET A 288 16.14 -26.48 -0.25
CA MET A 288 17.50 -26.92 -0.59
C MET A 288 18.44 -25.72 -0.73
N GLY A 289 18.88 -25.17 0.40
CA GLY A 289 19.82 -24.04 0.46
C GLY A 289 19.81 -23.30 1.80
N ARG A 290 18.68 -23.29 2.52
CA ARG A 290 18.58 -22.71 3.88
C ARG A 290 19.15 -23.62 4.97
N GLU A 291 19.28 -24.91 4.69
CA GLU A 291 19.79 -25.91 5.64
C GLU A 291 21.32 -25.91 5.78
N GLY A 292 22.04 -25.13 4.95
CA GLY A 292 23.50 -25.12 4.95
C GLY A 292 24.15 -26.44 4.51
N LYS A 293 23.37 -27.41 4.01
CA LYS A 293 23.86 -28.70 3.50
C LYS A 293 24.47 -28.52 2.12
N LYS A 294 25.67 -29.06 1.94
CA LYS A 294 26.32 -29.19 0.62
C LYS A 294 25.95 -30.55 0.04
N HIS A 295 25.55 -30.56 -1.23
CA HIS A 295 25.34 -31.79 -1.99
C HIS A 295 26.54 -32.04 -2.90
N ASP A 296 26.94 -33.31 -3.02
CA ASP A 296 28.17 -33.69 -3.71
C ASP A 296 28.07 -33.62 -5.24
N SER A 297 26.84 -33.59 -5.79
CA SER A 297 26.59 -33.44 -7.24
C SER A 297 25.18 -32.95 -7.55
N LEU A 298 24.97 -32.42 -8.77
CA LEU A 298 23.64 -32.07 -9.29
C LEU A 298 22.71 -33.31 -9.36
N ALA A 299 23.27 -34.46 -9.73
CA ALA A 299 22.53 -35.73 -9.76
C ALA A 299 22.01 -36.13 -8.37
N ALA A 300 22.77 -35.87 -7.30
CA ALA A 300 22.31 -36.12 -5.93
C ALA A 300 21.16 -35.18 -5.53
N CYS A 301 21.19 -33.91 -5.96
CA CYS A 301 20.07 -32.99 -5.75
C CYS A 301 18.80 -33.46 -6.50
N PHE A 302 18.97 -33.93 -7.73
CA PHE A 302 17.85 -34.43 -8.54
C PHE A 302 17.26 -35.73 -7.99
N ALA A 303 18.10 -36.63 -7.46
CA ALA A 303 17.63 -37.85 -6.79
C ALA A 303 16.80 -37.52 -5.52
N LEU A 304 17.21 -36.51 -4.74
CA LEU A 304 16.43 -36.03 -3.59
C LEU A 304 15.10 -35.43 -4.03
N PHE A 305 15.08 -34.66 -5.11
CA PHE A 305 13.84 -34.16 -5.71
C PHE A 305 12.90 -35.31 -6.11
N GLN A 306 13.40 -36.34 -6.80
CA GLN A 306 12.60 -37.52 -7.18
C GLN A 306 12.07 -38.27 -5.95
N GLN A 307 12.84 -38.32 -4.87
CA GLN A 307 12.42 -38.90 -3.59
C GLN A 307 11.29 -38.09 -2.93
N GLU A 308 11.35 -36.75 -2.99
CA GLU A 308 10.30 -35.86 -2.47
C GLU A 308 9.03 -35.84 -3.34
N ALA A 309 9.18 -36.01 -4.64
CA ALA A 309 8.05 -36.17 -5.57
C ALA A 309 7.23 -37.44 -5.27
N HIS A 310 7.85 -38.45 -4.64
CA HIS A 310 7.21 -39.74 -4.31
C HIS A 310 7.50 -40.17 -2.85
N PRO A 311 6.81 -39.59 -1.85
CA PRO A 311 7.13 -39.79 -0.44
C PRO A 311 6.74 -41.21 0.02
N GLY A 312 7.74 -42.09 0.15
CA GLY A 312 7.57 -43.48 0.61
C GLY A 312 8.60 -44.03 1.61
N GLN A 313 9.69 -43.32 1.97
CA GLN A 313 10.70 -43.82 2.92
C GLN A 313 11.30 -42.69 3.80
N ILE A 314 11.27 -42.87 5.13
CA ILE A 314 11.54 -41.94 6.28
C ILE A 314 12.83 -42.43 7.05
N PRO A 315 13.66 -41.66 7.84
CA PRO A 315 13.34 -40.75 8.99
C PRO A 315 14.14 -39.43 9.23
N ALA A 316 13.65 -38.66 10.23
CA ALA A 316 13.84 -37.22 10.56
C ALA A 316 14.63 -36.89 11.87
N VAL A 317 15.06 -35.62 12.09
CA VAL A 317 15.43 -35.01 13.42
C VAL A 317 15.41 -33.42 13.41
N PRO A 318 15.51 -32.66 14.54
CA PRO A 318 14.59 -31.57 14.93
C PRO A 318 15.24 -30.16 15.14
N ALA A 319 14.42 -29.15 15.52
CA ALA A 319 14.78 -27.73 15.66
C ALA A 319 14.74 -27.19 17.11
N SER A 320 15.46 -26.06 17.38
CA SER A 320 15.41 -25.29 18.65
C SER A 320 15.35 -23.77 18.38
N ALA A 321 14.61 -23.04 19.23
CA ALA A 321 14.28 -21.61 19.16
C ALA A 321 14.88 -20.79 20.32
N SER A 322 14.91 -19.44 20.23
CA SER A 322 14.98 -18.53 21.40
C SER A 322 14.48 -17.09 21.10
N SER A 323 14.07 -16.39 22.16
CA SER A 323 13.07 -15.30 22.29
C SER A 323 13.63 -13.91 22.65
N SER A 324 12.81 -12.85 22.53
CA SER A 324 13.07 -11.42 22.86
C SER A 324 12.18 -10.86 24.00
N THR A 325 12.55 -9.72 24.62
CA THR A 325 11.81 -9.02 25.71
C THR A 325 11.52 -7.51 25.45
N PRO A 326 10.56 -6.87 26.18
CA PRO A 326 9.78 -5.69 25.75
C PRO A 326 10.07 -4.33 26.47
N THR A 327 9.38 -3.26 26.05
CA THR A 327 9.54 -1.83 26.45
C THR A 327 8.44 -1.30 27.40
N ALA A 328 8.75 -0.25 28.18
CA ALA A 328 8.03 0.28 29.37
C ALA A 328 6.92 1.35 29.12
N ALA A 329 6.04 1.55 30.10
CA ALA A 329 4.91 2.52 30.10
C ALA A 329 4.93 3.51 31.29
N THR A 330 4.29 4.68 31.12
CA THR A 330 4.34 5.91 31.94
C THR A 330 3.29 5.99 33.08
N MET A 331 3.57 6.71 34.19
CA MET A 331 2.81 6.77 35.47
C MET A 331 1.57 7.72 35.52
N LEU A 332 0.58 7.40 36.38
CA LEU A 332 -0.69 8.12 36.66
C LEU A 332 -0.76 8.67 38.12
N LYS A 333 -1.58 9.70 38.39
CA LYS A 333 -1.83 10.26 39.74
C LYS A 333 -2.91 9.47 40.51
N LEU A 334 -2.83 9.47 41.84
CA LEU A 334 -3.63 8.60 42.72
C LEU A 334 -5.12 8.96 42.78
N ASP A 335 -5.47 10.25 42.74
CA ASP A 335 -6.87 10.71 42.84
C ASP A 335 -7.68 10.36 41.59
N ASP A 336 -7.01 10.37 40.42
CA ASP A 336 -7.60 10.00 39.13
C ASP A 336 -8.04 8.52 39.11
N ALA A 337 -7.43 7.65 39.93
CA ALA A 337 -7.78 6.24 40.01
C ALA A 337 -9.15 5.97 40.67
N TYR A 338 -9.72 6.95 41.37
CA TYR A 338 -10.97 6.81 42.13
C TYR A 338 -12.17 7.54 41.49
N ASP A 339 -11.97 8.35 40.44
CA ASP A 339 -13.07 8.96 39.68
C ASP A 339 -13.67 7.93 38.69
N PRO A 340 -14.94 7.51 38.86
CA PRO A 340 -15.59 6.56 37.95
C PRO A 340 -15.57 7.02 36.50
N LEU A 341 -15.66 8.33 36.24
CA LEU A 341 -15.62 8.89 34.90
C LEU A 341 -14.19 8.84 34.32
N PHE A 342 -13.17 9.08 35.13
CA PHE A 342 -11.77 8.94 34.71
C PHE A 342 -11.43 7.50 34.34
N VAL A 343 -11.82 6.54 35.19
CA VAL A 343 -11.64 5.10 34.95
C VAL A 343 -12.39 4.66 33.69
N ALA A 344 -13.61 5.16 33.49
CA ALA A 344 -14.40 4.86 32.30
C ALA A 344 -13.80 5.47 31.02
N LYS A 345 -13.29 6.71 31.09
CA LYS A 345 -12.56 7.35 29.98
C LYS A 345 -11.31 6.56 29.59
N GLN A 346 -10.55 6.06 30.55
CA GLN A 346 -9.34 5.28 30.28
C GLN A 346 -9.65 3.92 29.64
N LYS A 347 -10.72 3.25 30.09
CA LYS A 347 -11.10 1.91 29.61
C LYS A 347 -11.86 1.91 28.27
N VAL A 348 -12.66 2.93 28.00
CA VAL A 348 -13.62 2.95 26.87
C VAL A 348 -13.39 4.12 25.89
N LYS A 349 -12.44 5.04 26.16
CA LYS A 349 -12.26 6.27 25.38
C LYS A 349 -13.57 7.06 25.21
N LEU A 350 -14.22 7.35 26.35
CA LEU A 350 -15.48 8.10 26.37
C LEU A 350 -15.27 9.57 25.96
N GLU A 351 -15.82 9.95 24.82
CA GLU A 351 -15.87 11.32 24.32
C GLU A 351 -17.26 11.65 23.78
N VAL A 352 -17.77 12.85 24.07
CA VAL A 352 -19.04 13.36 23.54
C VAL A 352 -18.91 13.55 22.04
N GLY A 353 -19.90 13.09 21.29
CA GLY A 353 -19.90 13.05 19.83
C GLY A 353 -19.46 11.71 19.23
N ASN A 354 -18.76 10.87 20.01
CA ASN A 354 -18.37 9.53 19.56
C ASN A 354 -19.53 8.54 19.61
N PHE A 355 -19.33 7.41 18.94
CA PHE A 355 -20.34 6.38 18.73
C PHE A 355 -19.98 5.10 19.49
N TYR A 356 -21.01 4.45 20.04
CA TYR A 356 -20.89 3.26 20.88
C TYR A 356 -21.97 2.25 20.53
N THR A 357 -21.65 0.97 20.66
CA THR A 357 -22.60 -0.14 20.66
C THR A 357 -22.79 -0.63 22.08
N MET A 358 -23.97 -1.20 22.37
CA MET A 358 -24.28 -1.83 23.66
C MET A 358 -24.47 -3.33 23.47
N PRO A 359 -23.89 -4.22 24.31
CA PRO A 359 -24.12 -5.67 24.22
C PRO A 359 -25.59 -6.09 24.32
N SER A 360 -26.43 -5.30 25.02
CA SER A 360 -27.87 -5.55 25.09
C SER A 360 -28.63 -5.11 23.83
N LYS A 361 -27.98 -4.32 22.95
CA LYS A 361 -28.57 -3.71 21.75
C LYS A 361 -27.54 -3.70 20.61
N GLU A 362 -26.95 -4.86 20.31
CA GLU A 362 -25.82 -4.97 19.35
C GLU A 362 -26.15 -4.48 17.94
N HIS A 363 -27.44 -4.45 17.57
CA HIS A 363 -27.93 -3.91 16.29
C HIS A 363 -28.11 -2.39 16.26
N LYS A 364 -27.79 -1.67 17.34
CA LYS A 364 -27.96 -0.22 17.46
C LYS A 364 -26.63 0.47 17.75
N VAL A 365 -26.41 1.57 17.04
CA VAL A 365 -25.30 2.49 17.29
C VAL A 365 -25.83 3.72 17.99
N PHE A 366 -25.22 4.08 19.11
CA PHE A 366 -25.58 5.24 19.91
C PHE A 366 -24.50 6.31 19.83
N LYS A 367 -24.89 7.55 19.64
CA LYS A 367 -24.01 8.71 19.79
C LYS A 367 -24.07 9.19 21.23
N LEU A 368 -22.92 9.35 21.89
CA LEU A 368 -22.87 9.98 23.21
C LEU A 368 -23.11 11.49 23.05
N THR A 369 -24.20 12.01 23.60
CA THR A 369 -24.59 13.42 23.45
C THR A 369 -24.29 14.25 24.69
N SER A 370 -24.27 13.63 25.87
CA SER A 370 -23.86 14.27 27.13
C SER A 370 -23.05 13.31 27.98
N MET A 371 -22.15 13.88 28.78
CA MET A 371 -21.31 13.15 29.72
C MET A 371 -21.13 14.00 30.98
N ASP A 372 -21.67 13.50 32.08
CA ASP A 372 -21.65 14.12 33.41
C ASP A 372 -21.14 13.10 34.44
N PRO A 373 -20.64 13.54 35.62
CA PRO A 373 -20.10 12.63 36.65
C PRO A 373 -21.09 11.55 37.13
N GLY A 374 -22.40 11.79 36.98
CA GLY A 374 -23.45 10.85 37.36
C GLY A 374 -24.20 10.22 36.18
N SER A 375 -23.93 10.60 34.93
CA SER A 375 -24.69 10.08 33.79
C SER A 375 -24.00 10.22 32.44
N LEU A 376 -24.14 9.19 31.60
CA LEU A 376 -23.81 9.20 30.18
C LEU A 376 -25.11 9.13 29.38
N VAL A 377 -25.31 10.06 28.45
CA VAL A 377 -26.53 10.17 27.65
C VAL A 377 -26.24 9.77 26.21
N LEU A 378 -26.94 8.74 25.73
CA LEU A 378 -26.71 8.07 24.45
C LEU A 378 -27.96 8.15 23.57
N GLU A 379 -27.81 8.56 22.31
CA GLU A 379 -28.92 8.67 21.35
C GLU A 379 -28.70 7.75 20.16
N TRP A 380 -29.68 6.87 19.90
CA TRP A 380 -29.64 5.91 18.80
C TRP A 380 -29.61 6.64 17.45
N GLN A 381 -28.71 6.19 16.58
CA GLN A 381 -28.54 6.68 15.22
C GLN A 381 -29.08 5.62 14.25
N ASP A 382 -30.30 5.83 13.73
CA ASP A 382 -30.85 4.99 12.66
C ASP A 382 -30.50 5.57 11.29
N LEU A 383 -29.96 4.72 10.41
CA LEU A 383 -29.63 5.03 9.03
C LEU A 383 -30.83 5.62 8.27
N PHE A 384 -32.05 5.14 8.59
CA PHE A 384 -33.27 5.48 7.88
C PHE A 384 -34.21 6.38 8.68
N GLN A 385 -33.76 6.91 9.83
CA GLN A 385 -34.55 7.78 10.72
C GLN A 385 -35.92 7.17 11.12
N ARG A 386 -36.02 5.84 11.23
CA ARG A 386 -37.29 5.14 11.54
C ARG A 386 -37.69 5.22 13.01
N GLY A 387 -36.87 5.82 13.88
CA GLY A 387 -37.21 6.07 15.27
C GLY A 387 -36.16 6.87 16.04
N GLN A 388 -36.51 7.24 17.26
CA GLN A 388 -35.62 7.90 18.23
C GLN A 388 -35.59 7.06 19.52
N GLU A 389 -34.40 6.78 20.01
CA GLU A 389 -34.22 6.10 21.30
C GLU A 389 -33.08 6.78 22.07
N LYS A 390 -33.34 7.10 23.33
CA LYS A 390 -32.38 7.72 24.23
C LYS A 390 -32.14 6.80 25.42
N VAL A 391 -30.86 6.56 25.73
CA VAL A 391 -30.43 5.70 26.82
C VAL A 391 -29.57 6.53 27.77
N VAL A 392 -29.82 6.41 29.06
CA VAL A 392 -29.00 7.03 30.11
C VAL A 392 -28.40 5.90 30.93
N ILE A 393 -27.08 5.91 31.11
CA ILE A 393 -26.35 4.94 31.95
C ILE A 393 -25.43 5.66 32.93
N PHE A 394 -25.00 4.98 33.98
CA PHE A 394 -24.01 5.52 34.92
C PHE A 394 -22.58 5.35 34.38
N PRO A 395 -21.64 6.28 34.65
CA PRO A 395 -20.25 6.16 34.18
C PRO A 395 -19.55 4.86 34.59
N GLU A 396 -19.80 4.34 35.79
CA GLU A 396 -19.29 3.03 36.25
C GLU A 396 -19.76 1.83 35.43
N GLU A 397 -20.91 1.93 34.77
CA GLU A 397 -21.45 0.89 33.89
C GLU A 397 -20.88 0.99 32.47
N GLY A 398 -20.35 2.16 32.09
CA GLY A 398 -19.76 2.43 30.77
C GLY A 398 -18.78 1.35 30.31
N PRO A 399 -17.77 0.97 31.11
CA PRO A 399 -16.83 -0.12 30.79
C PRO A 399 -17.46 -1.48 30.51
N LYS A 400 -18.64 -1.76 31.06
CA LYS A 400 -19.36 -3.02 30.85
C LYS A 400 -20.33 -2.94 29.67
N LEU A 401 -20.94 -1.78 29.48
CA LEU A 401 -22.09 -1.60 28.57
C LEU A 401 -21.75 -0.93 27.26
N LEU A 402 -20.62 -0.24 27.12
CA LEU A 402 -20.27 0.52 25.93
C LEU A 402 -19.05 -0.08 25.23
N ARG A 403 -19.17 -0.31 23.92
CA ARG A 403 -18.05 -0.63 23.02
C ARG A 403 -17.92 0.45 21.95
N PRO A 404 -16.78 1.15 21.85
CA PRO A 404 -16.59 2.18 20.83
C PRO A 404 -16.78 1.61 19.42
N CYS A 405 -17.43 2.37 18.54
CA CYS A 405 -17.61 2.00 17.15
C CYS A 405 -17.46 3.22 16.23
N LYS A 406 -17.39 2.95 14.92
CA LYS A 406 -17.43 4.00 13.90
C LYS A 406 -18.85 4.57 13.80
N SER A 407 -18.98 5.77 13.24
CA SER A 407 -20.28 6.37 12.96
C SER A 407 -21.10 5.48 12.03
N VAL A 408 -22.43 5.55 12.16
CA VAL A 408 -23.33 5.01 11.14
C VAL A 408 -23.14 5.84 9.87
N PRO A 409 -23.13 5.23 8.66
CA PRO A 409 -23.20 6.00 7.42
C PRO A 409 -24.39 6.96 7.47
N SER A 410 -24.31 8.09 6.78
CA SER A 410 -25.49 8.96 6.59
C SER A 410 -26.02 8.74 5.19
N LEU A 411 -27.35 8.79 5.03
CA LEU A 411 -27.92 8.90 3.69
C LEU A 411 -27.42 10.20 3.07
N LEU A 412 -26.99 10.11 1.80
CA LEU A 412 -26.62 11.29 1.05
C LEU A 412 -27.87 12.18 0.94
N PRO A 413 -27.80 13.45 1.36
CA PRO A 413 -28.92 14.36 1.21
C PRO A 413 -29.34 14.45 -0.27
N PRO A 414 -30.64 14.48 -0.60
CA PRO A 414 -31.11 14.53 -1.98
C PRO A 414 -30.45 15.63 -2.81
N GLU A 415 -30.20 16.79 -2.20
CA GLU A 415 -29.54 17.94 -2.80
C GLU A 415 -28.08 17.69 -3.24
N LYS A 416 -27.43 16.66 -2.68
CA LYS A 416 -26.05 16.28 -3.05
C LYS A 416 -26.00 15.18 -4.12
N PHE A 417 -27.12 14.54 -4.44
CA PHE A 417 -27.15 13.38 -5.32
C PHE A 417 -26.73 13.71 -6.77
N GLU A 418 -27.19 14.84 -7.31
CA GLU A 418 -26.86 15.24 -8.68
C GLU A 418 -25.36 15.53 -8.87
N ALA A 419 -24.73 16.17 -7.89
CA ALA A 419 -23.29 16.45 -7.90
C ALA A 419 -22.43 15.17 -7.81
N GLN A 420 -22.98 14.10 -7.24
CA GLN A 420 -22.30 12.81 -7.07
C GLN A 420 -22.55 11.84 -8.23
N GLN A 421 -23.25 12.27 -9.30
CA GLN A 421 -23.36 11.47 -10.52
C GLN A 421 -21.96 11.20 -11.10
N PRO A 422 -21.64 9.96 -11.52
CA PRO A 422 -20.29 9.59 -11.95
C PRO A 422 -19.69 10.54 -13.00
N ASN A 423 -20.48 10.95 -13.98
CA ASN A 423 -20.02 11.86 -15.04
C ASN A 423 -19.72 13.28 -14.53
N VAL A 424 -20.43 13.75 -13.52
CA VAL A 424 -20.24 15.08 -12.92
C VAL A 424 -19.02 15.04 -12.00
N TYR A 425 -18.97 14.02 -11.13
CA TYR A 425 -17.87 13.82 -10.19
C TYR A 425 -16.53 13.59 -10.90
N LEU A 426 -16.49 12.73 -11.93
CA LEU A 426 -15.26 12.48 -12.70
C LEU A 426 -14.75 13.74 -13.40
N LYS A 427 -15.64 14.58 -13.93
CA LYS A 427 -15.25 15.88 -14.52
C LYS A 427 -14.67 16.83 -13.48
N GLN A 428 -15.22 16.84 -12.27
CA GLN A 428 -14.67 17.62 -11.17
C GLN A 428 -13.28 17.10 -10.75
N GLN A 429 -13.14 15.79 -10.57
CA GLN A 429 -11.85 15.16 -10.22
C GLN A 429 -10.78 15.38 -11.29
N LEU A 430 -11.16 15.38 -12.57
CA LEU A 430 -10.24 15.70 -13.67
C LEU A 430 -9.70 17.14 -13.54
N LYS A 431 -10.57 18.12 -13.26
CA LYS A 431 -10.16 19.52 -13.05
C LYS A 431 -9.25 19.70 -11.83
N GLU A 432 -9.55 19.04 -10.72
CA GLU A 432 -8.70 19.04 -9.52
C GLU A 432 -7.31 18.45 -9.84
N THR A 433 -7.27 17.38 -10.64
CA THR A 433 -6.02 16.76 -11.09
C THR A 433 -5.24 17.68 -12.02
N GLU A 434 -5.89 18.35 -12.97
CA GLU A 434 -5.25 19.33 -13.87
C GLU A 434 -4.67 20.51 -13.08
N ALA A 435 -5.39 21.02 -12.09
CA ALA A 435 -4.92 22.06 -11.18
C ALA A 435 -3.69 21.59 -10.38
N TRP A 436 -3.71 20.36 -9.86
CA TRP A 436 -2.55 19.80 -9.15
C TRP A 436 -1.34 19.60 -10.06
N VAL A 437 -1.54 19.15 -11.30
CA VAL A 437 -0.47 19.06 -12.30
C VAL A 437 0.10 20.44 -12.63
N ALA A 438 -0.74 21.47 -12.71
CA ALA A 438 -0.29 22.85 -12.91
C ALA A 438 0.56 23.35 -11.72
N LEU A 439 0.17 23.01 -10.48
CA LEU A 439 0.96 23.29 -9.28
C LEU A 439 2.33 22.61 -9.31
N LEU A 440 2.39 21.32 -9.65
CA LEU A 440 3.65 20.58 -9.77
C LEU A 440 4.55 21.14 -10.88
N LYS A 441 3.99 21.50 -12.03
CA LYS A 441 4.72 22.17 -13.12
C LYS A 441 5.23 23.56 -12.70
N ALA A 442 4.48 24.30 -11.88
CA ALA A 442 4.94 25.58 -11.34
C ALA A 442 6.19 25.38 -10.49
N TYR A 443 6.17 24.38 -9.59
CA TYR A 443 7.35 23.97 -8.81
C TYR A 443 8.55 23.65 -9.69
N SER A 444 8.37 22.77 -10.69
CA SER A 444 9.48 22.30 -11.53
C SER A 444 10.08 23.39 -12.42
N SER A 445 9.26 24.31 -12.92
CA SER A 445 9.68 25.31 -13.90
C SER A 445 10.21 26.61 -13.29
N LYS A 446 9.56 27.14 -12.24
CA LYS A 446 9.94 28.43 -11.63
C LYS A 446 10.78 28.30 -10.37
N PHE A 447 10.70 27.18 -9.65
CA PHE A 447 11.24 27.10 -8.29
C PHE A 447 12.30 26.01 -8.12
N SER A 448 12.39 25.02 -9.01
CA SER A 448 13.52 24.08 -9.05
C SER A 448 14.84 24.70 -9.51
N SER A 449 14.81 25.85 -10.19
CA SER A 449 16.04 26.58 -10.56
C SER A 449 16.70 27.28 -9.38
N THR A 450 15.96 27.55 -8.32
CA THR A 450 16.49 28.16 -7.10
C THR A 450 16.97 27.03 -6.18
N ASN A 451 18.28 26.92 -5.99
CA ASN A 451 18.87 25.93 -5.07
C ASN A 451 18.54 26.32 -3.61
N LEU A 452 17.31 26.04 -3.17
CA LEU A 452 16.83 26.39 -1.83
C LEU A 452 17.69 25.76 -0.73
N SER A 453 18.27 24.57 -0.96
CA SER A 453 19.23 23.94 -0.05
C SER A 453 20.53 24.73 0.16
N SER A 454 20.88 25.63 -0.77
CA SER A 454 22.00 26.56 -0.58
C SER A 454 21.61 27.87 0.09
N LEU A 455 20.30 28.17 0.16
CA LEU A 455 19.76 29.42 0.69
C LEU A 455 19.15 29.28 2.07
N LEU A 456 18.67 28.09 2.45
CA LEU A 456 17.84 27.87 3.63
C LEU A 456 18.30 26.65 4.43
N ALA A 457 18.13 26.74 5.75
CA ALA A 457 18.27 25.63 6.68
C ALA A 457 17.05 25.52 7.60
N ILE A 458 16.73 24.30 8.00
CA ILE A 458 15.71 24.02 9.00
C ILE A 458 16.42 23.62 10.29
N GLU A 459 16.10 24.30 11.39
CA GLU A 459 16.62 23.92 12.70
C GLU A 459 15.94 22.61 13.18
N PRO A 460 16.69 21.53 13.50
CA PRO A 460 16.09 20.22 13.79
C PRO A 460 15.09 20.19 14.94
N GLN A 461 15.34 20.97 16.00
CA GLN A 461 14.52 20.95 17.22
C GLN A 461 13.24 21.78 17.07
N SER A 462 13.36 23.02 16.62
CA SER A 462 12.21 23.93 16.49
C SER A 462 11.46 23.80 15.16
N ARG A 463 12.09 23.17 14.17
CA ARG A 463 11.64 23.09 12.76
C ARG A 463 11.46 24.48 12.11
N LYS A 464 12.10 25.51 12.64
CA LYS A 464 12.06 26.87 12.07
C LYS A 464 13.04 27.01 10.89
N LEU A 465 12.69 27.88 9.95
CA LEU A 465 13.50 28.19 8.77
C LEU A 465 14.42 29.38 9.00
N PHE A 466 15.66 29.25 8.54
CA PHE A 466 16.68 30.30 8.61
C PHE A 466 17.38 30.47 7.25
N ALA A 467 17.79 31.69 6.94
CA ALA A 467 18.61 31.98 5.77
C ALA A 467 20.06 31.52 5.99
N LEU A 468 20.62 30.72 5.09
CA LEU A 468 22.03 30.28 5.13
C LEU A 468 23.00 31.35 4.62
N THR A 469 22.51 32.23 3.75
CA THR A 469 23.27 33.30 3.12
C THR A 469 22.47 34.60 3.14
N ARG A 470 23.09 35.72 2.79
CA ARG A 470 22.39 36.99 2.62
C ARG A 470 21.50 36.92 1.38
N ILE A 471 20.21 37.27 1.52
CA ILE A 471 19.24 37.23 0.42
C ILE A 471 18.66 38.62 0.20
N SER A 472 18.65 39.10 -1.04
CA SER A 472 18.12 40.42 -1.37
C SER A 472 16.60 40.46 -1.26
N LYS A 473 16.02 41.64 -0.97
CA LYS A 473 14.56 41.84 -0.92
C LYS A 473 13.89 41.35 -2.21
N GLY A 474 12.84 40.53 -2.08
CA GLY A 474 12.07 40.00 -3.20
C GLY A 474 12.71 38.84 -3.97
N GLN A 475 13.92 38.41 -3.58
CA GLN A 475 14.65 37.34 -4.27
C GLN A 475 14.17 35.94 -3.87
N LEU A 476 13.81 35.74 -2.59
CA LEU A 476 13.29 34.47 -2.10
C LEU A 476 11.78 34.41 -2.30
N VAL A 477 11.33 33.37 -3.00
CA VAL A 477 9.92 33.07 -3.21
C VAL A 477 9.67 31.64 -2.76
N LEU A 478 8.80 31.45 -1.77
CA LEU A 478 8.35 30.16 -1.28
C LEU A 478 6.91 29.92 -1.73
N MET A 479 6.68 28.78 -2.36
CA MET A 479 5.37 28.38 -2.87
C MET A 479 4.72 27.36 -1.92
N PRO A 480 3.38 27.38 -1.74
CA PRO A 480 2.65 26.30 -1.10
C PRO A 480 2.67 25.03 -1.97
N GLY A 481 3.00 23.89 -1.38
CA GLY A 481 3.07 22.60 -2.09
C GLY A 481 2.47 21.48 -1.28
N THR A 482 2.04 20.41 -1.95
CA THR A 482 1.35 19.31 -1.29
C THR A 482 1.68 17.97 -1.95
N ASP A 483 1.39 16.88 -1.25
CA ASP A 483 1.73 15.50 -1.63
C ASP A 483 0.58 14.75 -2.31
N ALA A 484 -0.64 15.30 -2.35
CA ALA A 484 -1.81 14.64 -2.93
C ALA A 484 -2.82 15.60 -3.55
N VAL A 485 -3.52 15.16 -4.60
CA VAL A 485 -4.64 15.89 -5.23
C VAL A 485 -5.75 16.19 -4.22
N SER A 486 -6.03 15.26 -3.31
CA SER A 486 -7.08 15.40 -2.28
C SER A 486 -6.83 16.54 -1.27
N LYS A 487 -5.65 17.17 -1.34
CA LYS A 487 -5.27 18.32 -0.53
C LYS A 487 -5.40 19.65 -1.27
N LEU A 488 -5.95 19.62 -2.49
CA LEU A 488 -6.51 20.80 -3.15
C LEU A 488 -8.02 20.83 -2.84
N CYS A 489 -8.45 21.84 -2.11
CA CYS A 489 -9.84 22.01 -1.71
C CYS A 489 -10.46 23.18 -2.49
N LEU A 490 -11.71 23.03 -2.91
CA LEU A 490 -12.50 24.11 -3.52
C LEU A 490 -13.17 25.00 -2.46
N THR A 491 -13.26 24.51 -1.22
CA THR A 491 -13.83 25.23 -0.08
C THR A 491 -12.72 25.65 0.86
N GLU A 492 -12.82 26.87 1.38
CA GLU A 492 -11.87 27.39 2.37
C GLU A 492 -11.80 26.45 3.57
N PRO A 493 -10.61 25.97 3.96
CA PRO A 493 -10.48 25.10 5.10
C PRO A 493 -10.83 25.82 6.41
N ASP A 494 -11.43 25.09 7.36
CA ASP A 494 -11.75 25.62 8.68
C ASP A 494 -10.50 26.24 9.33
N GLY A 495 -10.66 27.40 9.99
CA GLY A 495 -9.58 28.28 10.45
C GLY A 495 -8.60 27.72 11.50
N LYS A 496 -8.59 26.40 11.72
CA LYS A 496 -7.64 25.69 12.59
C LYS A 496 -6.34 25.29 11.88
N GLN A 497 -6.29 25.29 10.54
CA GLN A 497 -5.12 24.87 9.77
C GLN A 497 -4.66 25.94 8.79
N ASN A 498 -3.34 26.09 8.63
CA ASN A 498 -2.75 26.95 7.61
C ASN A 498 -2.96 26.32 6.22
N TYR A 499 -3.21 27.15 5.22
CA TYR A 499 -3.36 26.74 3.83
C TYR A 499 -2.71 27.77 2.89
N GLY A 500 -2.41 27.33 1.68
CA GLY A 500 -2.01 28.21 0.57
C GLY A 500 -3.16 28.40 -0.41
N CYS A 501 -3.01 29.33 -1.36
CA CYS A 501 -4.02 29.60 -2.37
C CYS A 501 -3.44 29.54 -3.79
N MET A 502 -4.23 29.04 -4.73
CA MET A 502 -3.94 29.06 -6.16
C MET A 502 -5.21 29.37 -6.94
N THR A 503 -5.08 30.14 -8.01
CA THR A 503 -6.11 30.26 -9.04
C THR A 503 -5.68 29.47 -10.26
N PHE A 504 -6.53 28.55 -10.72
CA PHE A 504 -6.35 27.77 -11.94
C PHE A 504 -7.59 27.94 -12.82
N GLU A 505 -7.41 28.50 -14.01
CA GLU A 505 -8.46 28.79 -14.99
C GLU A 505 -9.65 29.59 -14.42
N GLY A 506 -9.35 30.52 -13.50
CA GLY A 506 -10.36 31.36 -12.85
C GLY A 506 -11.07 30.72 -11.65
N VAL A 507 -10.71 29.48 -11.29
CA VAL A 507 -11.20 28.80 -10.09
C VAL A 507 -10.16 28.90 -8.99
N GLU A 508 -10.60 29.25 -7.78
CA GLU A 508 -9.76 29.32 -6.59
C GLU A 508 -9.68 27.95 -5.90
N TYR A 509 -8.46 27.55 -5.55
CA TYR A 509 -8.13 26.31 -4.85
C TYR A 509 -7.32 26.64 -3.60
N TYR A 510 -7.68 25.99 -2.51
CA TYR A 510 -6.95 26.02 -1.24
C TYR A 510 -6.05 24.80 -1.13
N ILE A 511 -4.78 25.02 -0.81
CA ILE A 511 -3.75 23.98 -0.77
C ILE A 511 -3.48 23.64 0.70
N LEU A 512 -3.66 22.39 1.08
CA LEU A 512 -3.33 21.88 2.41
C LEU A 512 -1.90 21.35 2.48
N PRO A 513 -1.26 21.40 3.67
CA PRO A 513 0.11 20.96 3.84
C PRO A 513 0.31 19.46 3.53
N PRO A 514 1.51 19.07 3.09
CA PRO A 514 1.85 17.67 2.89
C PRO A 514 1.83 16.93 4.22
N SER A 515 1.74 15.60 4.16
CA SER A 515 1.77 14.78 5.36
C SER A 515 3.17 14.88 5.97
N LEU A 516 3.26 14.95 7.30
CA LEU A 516 4.56 15.01 7.97
C LEU A 516 5.35 13.74 7.61
N PHE A 517 6.54 13.92 7.02
CA PHE A 517 7.48 12.82 6.82
C PHE A 517 7.83 12.21 8.18
N LYS A 518 7.71 10.89 8.29
CA LYS A 518 8.10 10.14 9.51
C LYS A 518 9.62 10.00 9.63
N ASP A 519 10.35 10.16 8.53
CA ASP A 519 11.80 10.06 8.46
C ASP A 519 12.48 11.45 8.53
N GLU A 520 13.69 11.49 9.08
CA GLU A 520 14.53 12.70 9.24
C GLU A 520 15.00 13.32 7.92
N LYS A 521 14.57 12.80 6.76
CA LYS A 521 15.08 13.20 5.44
C LYS A 521 14.26 14.34 4.84
N GLY A 522 14.46 15.55 5.38
CA GLY A 522 14.15 16.82 4.72
C GLY A 522 12.67 17.09 4.40
N SER A 523 12.40 18.28 3.87
CA SER A 523 11.06 18.68 3.41
C SER A 523 11.12 19.24 1.99
N THR A 524 10.12 18.89 1.18
CA THR A 524 10.00 19.34 -0.21
C THR A 524 9.29 20.69 -0.34
N ALA A 525 8.70 21.23 0.74
CA ALA A 525 7.94 22.47 0.70
C ALA A 525 8.23 23.40 1.92
N PRO A 526 9.30 24.22 1.86
CA PRO A 526 9.69 25.13 2.95
C PRO A 526 8.61 26.13 3.38
N TYR A 527 7.67 26.46 2.49
CA TYR A 527 6.54 27.36 2.77
C TYR A 527 5.80 27.05 4.08
N TRP A 528 5.66 25.77 4.43
CA TRP A 528 4.92 25.32 5.61
C TRP A 528 5.65 25.47 6.95
N TYR A 529 6.93 25.85 6.93
CA TYR A 529 7.77 25.96 8.13
C TYR A 529 7.99 27.42 8.56
N ILE A 530 7.23 28.35 7.99
CA ILE A 530 7.34 29.78 8.29
C ILE A 530 6.48 30.10 9.53
N PRO A 531 7.08 30.37 10.69
CA PRO A 531 6.34 30.73 11.89
C PRO A 531 5.80 32.16 11.79
N ILE A 532 4.84 32.44 12.68
CA ILE A 532 4.35 33.79 12.94
C ILE A 532 5.43 34.58 13.69
N ALA A 533 5.61 35.85 13.33
CA ALA A 533 6.49 36.79 14.02
C ALA A 533 5.86 37.27 15.34
N GLU A 534 6.67 37.51 16.37
CA GLU A 534 6.19 38.07 17.64
C GLU A 534 5.80 39.55 17.48
N ASP A 535 6.53 40.29 16.65
CA ASP A 535 6.25 41.67 16.25
C ASP A 535 6.15 41.79 14.72
N GLN A 536 5.29 42.68 14.23
CA GLN A 536 5.14 43.01 12.82
C GLN A 536 6.44 43.57 12.23
N ALA A 537 7.25 44.24 13.06
CA ALA A 537 8.56 44.73 12.68
C ALA A 537 9.55 43.59 12.34
N ASP A 538 9.38 42.41 12.93
CA ASP A 538 10.25 41.25 12.74
C ASP A 538 9.87 40.41 11.52
N ALA A 539 8.60 40.51 11.09
CA ALA A 539 8.13 39.85 9.87
C ALA A 539 8.98 40.27 8.65
N ASN A 540 9.47 39.28 7.93
CA ASN A 540 10.37 39.45 6.79
C ASN A 540 9.92 38.67 5.55
N MET A 541 8.78 37.99 5.63
CA MET A 541 8.06 37.36 4.53
C MET A 541 6.65 37.97 4.42
N ASP A 542 6.20 38.21 3.20
CA ASP A 542 4.84 38.68 2.88
C ASP A 542 4.19 37.80 1.81
N PHE A 543 2.86 37.69 1.85
CA PHE A 543 2.12 37.02 0.79
C PHE A 543 2.03 37.88 -0.48
N GLN A 544 2.30 37.25 -1.62
CA GLN A 544 2.22 37.88 -2.92
C GLN A 544 1.71 36.89 -3.98
N ASP A 545 0.76 37.33 -4.78
CA ASP A 545 0.29 36.56 -5.94
C ASP A 545 1.33 36.59 -7.06
N VAL A 546 1.78 35.41 -7.45
CA VAL A 546 2.75 35.21 -8.52
C VAL A 546 2.05 34.53 -9.69
N VAL A 547 1.98 35.24 -10.82
CA VAL A 547 1.51 34.65 -12.08
C VAL A 547 2.58 33.71 -12.61
N ILE A 548 2.23 32.43 -12.77
CA ILE A 548 3.11 31.38 -13.27
C ILE A 548 2.99 31.29 -14.78
N SER A 549 1.76 31.20 -15.28
CA SER A 549 1.42 31.11 -16.69
C SER A 549 0.01 31.68 -16.91
N LYS A 550 -0.45 31.72 -18.17
CA LYS A 550 -1.81 32.17 -18.49
C LYS A 550 -2.83 31.28 -17.76
N GLY A 551 -3.65 31.89 -16.91
CA GLY A 551 -4.67 31.18 -16.14
C GLY A 551 -4.18 30.51 -14.86
N VAL A 552 -2.89 30.64 -14.49
CA VAL A 552 -2.33 30.07 -13.26
C VAL A 552 -1.63 31.13 -12.43
N SER A 553 -2.18 31.44 -11.24
CA SER A 553 -1.56 32.31 -10.24
C SER A 553 -1.54 31.64 -8.88
N ILE A 554 -0.46 31.82 -8.13
CA ILE A 554 -0.28 31.19 -6.82
C ILE A 554 0.13 32.24 -5.80
N THR A 555 -0.49 32.23 -4.62
CA THR A 555 -0.12 33.09 -3.50
C THR A 555 1.10 32.52 -2.80
N CYS A 556 2.25 33.16 -3.02
CA CYS A 556 3.55 32.74 -2.49
C CYS A 556 3.98 33.61 -1.32
N LEU A 557 4.90 33.12 -0.49
CA LEU A 557 5.63 33.93 0.48
C LEU A 557 6.88 34.50 -0.18
N VAL A 558 7.01 35.82 -0.18
CA VAL A 558 8.15 36.55 -0.76
C VAL A 558 8.83 37.35 0.33
N ASN A 559 10.16 37.35 0.36
CA ASN A 559 10.86 38.10 1.40
C ASN A 559 10.68 39.62 1.20
N SER A 560 9.99 40.26 2.15
CA SER A 560 9.62 41.68 2.10
C SER A 560 10.78 42.62 2.45
N LYS A 561 11.81 42.07 3.10
CA LYS A 561 13.07 42.72 3.50
C LYS A 561 14.26 41.89 3.03
N ALA A 562 15.43 42.50 2.94
CA ALA A 562 16.67 41.74 2.72
C ALA A 562 16.96 40.90 3.97
N LEU A 563 17.28 39.61 3.77
CA LEU A 563 17.55 38.66 4.85
C LEU A 563 19.05 38.58 5.09
N GLN A 564 19.47 38.68 6.34
CA GLN A 564 20.85 38.42 6.76
C GLN A 564 21.09 36.91 6.90
N GLN A 565 22.35 36.50 6.84
CA GLN A 565 22.73 35.13 7.18
C GLN A 565 22.29 34.80 8.62
N GLN A 566 21.77 33.58 8.81
CA GLN A 566 21.17 33.07 10.04
C GLN A 566 19.92 33.82 10.53
N GLN A 567 19.35 34.71 9.72
CA GLN A 567 18.08 35.34 10.07
C GLN A 567 16.92 34.34 9.92
N GLN A 568 16.07 34.23 10.94
CA GLN A 568 14.86 33.42 10.90
C GLN A 568 13.86 34.01 9.92
N LEU A 569 13.21 33.18 9.11
CA LEU A 569 12.13 33.62 8.24
C LEU A 569 10.82 33.61 9.02
N GLN A 570 10.05 34.70 8.95
CA GLN A 570 8.81 34.86 9.70
C GLN A 570 7.79 35.68 8.91
N VAL A 571 6.51 35.33 9.06
CA VAL A 571 5.37 36.08 8.50
C VAL A 571 4.59 36.75 9.64
N TRP A 572 3.94 37.88 9.37
CA TRP A 572 3.15 38.57 10.39
C TRP A 572 1.88 37.81 10.78
N ASP A 573 1.04 37.43 9.81
CA ASP A 573 -0.19 36.68 10.07
C ASP A 573 -0.52 35.80 8.86
N TRP A 574 -0.80 34.52 9.10
CA TRP A 574 -1.27 33.59 8.07
C TRP A 574 -2.66 33.94 7.53
N LYS A 575 -3.43 34.79 8.23
CA LYS A 575 -4.67 35.37 7.70
C LYS A 575 -4.45 36.26 6.49
N ASP A 576 -3.25 36.78 6.25
CA ASP A 576 -2.96 37.58 5.07
C ASP A 576 -2.98 36.77 3.77
N VAL A 577 -2.94 35.43 3.83
CA VAL A 577 -3.27 34.55 2.69
C VAL A 577 -4.70 34.81 2.19
N LYS A 578 -5.61 35.22 3.08
CA LYS A 578 -7.05 35.38 2.81
C LYS A 578 -7.38 36.66 2.03
N GLN A 579 -6.45 37.61 1.95
CA GLN A 579 -6.70 38.90 1.34
C GLN A 579 -5.78 39.08 0.14
N PRO A 580 -6.26 38.86 -1.10
CA PRO A 580 -5.52 39.33 -2.26
C PRO A 580 -5.34 40.85 -2.09
N LYS A 581 -4.09 41.28 -1.88
CA LYS A 581 -3.74 42.71 -1.83
C LYS A 581 -3.95 43.26 -3.24
N ALA A 582 -5.18 43.70 -3.52
CA ALA A 582 -5.52 44.40 -4.75
C ALA A 582 -4.51 45.55 -4.92
N LYS A 583 -3.67 45.46 -5.96
CA LYS A 583 -2.81 46.57 -6.35
C LYS A 583 -3.73 47.75 -6.67
N LYS A 584 -3.73 48.78 -5.81
CA LYS A 584 -4.29 50.09 -6.15
C LYS A 584 -3.68 50.50 -7.49
N ALA A 585 -4.49 50.58 -8.52
CA ALA A 585 -4.09 51.16 -9.80
C ALA A 585 -3.53 52.56 -9.51
N LYS A 586 -2.28 52.81 -9.93
CA LYS A 586 -1.74 54.16 -9.96
C LYS A 586 -2.63 54.97 -10.91
N LYS A 587 -3.37 55.94 -10.36
CA LYS A 587 -3.92 57.05 -11.13
C LYS A 587 -2.80 58.01 -11.49
#